data_AF-A0A916GZ56-F1
#
_entry.id   AF-A0A916GZ56-F1
#
_cell.length_a   1.000
_cell.length_b   1.000
_cell.length_c   1.000
_cell.angle_alpha   90.00
_cell.angle_beta   90.00
_cell.angle_gamma   90.00
#
_symmetry.space_group_name_H-M   'P 1'
#
loop_
_entity.id
_entity.type
_entity.pdbx_description
1 polymer ?
#
loop_
_entity_poly.entity_id
_entity_poly.type
_entity_poly.pdbx_seq_one_letter_code
_entity_poly.pdbx_strand_id
1 'polypeptide(L)' 'MSEFRRFYIIQCRSTGAFLTENLRYSNLAEKAGRLYCPHEAVDTARFNLDDDYAVFSAWEVIEEA' A
#
# COMPACT_ATOMS: atom_id res chain seq x y z
N MET A 1 -9.23 -24.34 -1.50
CA MET A 1 -7.81 -24.11 -1.86
C MET A 1 -7.47 -22.76 -1.27
N SER A 2 -6.37 -22.59 -0.55
CA SER A 2 -6.02 -21.25 -0.02
C SER A 2 -5.73 -20.32 -1.19
N GLU A 3 -6.52 -19.24 -1.33
CA GLU A 3 -6.27 -18.21 -2.33
C GLU A 3 -5.28 -17.19 -1.74
N PHE A 4 -4.29 -16.79 -2.52
CA PHE A 4 -3.29 -15.80 -2.10
C PHE A 4 -3.49 -14.51 -2.88
N ARG A 5 -3.61 -13.40 -2.17
CA ARG A 5 -3.71 -12.08 -2.78
C ARG A 5 -2.46 -11.27 -2.52
N ARG A 6 -1.92 -10.68 -3.58
CA ARG A 6 -0.78 -9.77 -3.47
C ARG A 6 -1.26 -8.38 -3.09
N PHE A 7 -0.56 -7.74 -2.16
CA PHE A 7 -0.73 -6.34 -1.82
C PHE A 7 0.62 -5.63 -1.73
N TYR A 8 0.58 -4.31 -1.74
CA TYR A 8 1.72 -3.40 -1.74
C TYR A 8 1.62 -2.46 -0.54
N ILE A 9 2.77 -2.11 0.04
CA ILE A 9 2.88 -1.21 1.19
C ILE A 9 3.94 -0.15 0.85
N ILE A 10 3.69 1.09 1.24
CA ILE A 10 4.61 2.22 1.02
C ILE A 10 5.29 2.59 2.33
N GLN A 11 6.62 2.70 2.31
CA GLN A 11 7.43 3.19 3.41
C GLN A 11 8.20 4.45 2.99
N CYS A 12 8.23 5.46 3.85
CA CYS A 12 9.10 6.62 3.72
C CYS A 12 10.55 6.20 4.03
N ARG A 13 11.52 6.51 3.15
CA ARG A 13 12.91 6.08 3.36
C ARG A 13 13.58 6.88 4.47
N SER A 14 13.32 8.18 4.55
CA SER A 14 13.97 9.05 5.53
C SER A 14 13.54 8.75 6.97
N THR A 15 12.27 8.42 7.19
CA THR A 15 11.72 8.19 8.53
C THR A 15 11.51 6.71 8.87
N GLY A 16 11.52 5.83 7.87
CA GLY A 16 11.12 4.44 8.02
C GLY A 16 9.63 4.26 8.33
N ALA A 17 8.84 5.35 8.37
CA ALA A 17 7.43 5.29 8.65
C ALA A 17 6.66 4.71 7.46
N PHE A 18 5.71 3.82 7.74
CA PHE A 18 4.77 3.38 6.73
C PHE A 18 3.72 4.46 6.50
N LEU A 19 3.33 4.63 5.24
CA LEU A 19 2.25 5.55 4.90
C LEU A 19 0.93 4.95 5.39
N THR A 20 0.47 5.40 6.56
CA THR A 20 -0.80 5.03 7.17
C THR A 20 -1.81 6.15 7.00
N GLU A 21 -3.06 5.82 6.66
CA GLU A 21 -4.08 6.75 6.16
C GLU A 21 -4.35 7.96 7.08
N ASN A 22 -4.11 9.15 6.52
CA ASN A 22 -4.94 10.34 6.74
C ASN A 22 -5.33 10.92 5.35
N LEU A 23 -5.66 10.03 4.41
CA LEU A 23 -5.94 10.38 3.02
C LEU A 23 -7.41 10.84 2.91
N ARG A 24 -7.63 12.16 2.96
CA ARG A 24 -8.95 12.80 2.78
C ARG A 24 -9.58 12.64 1.38
N TYR A 25 -8.93 11.96 0.45
CA TYR A 25 -9.37 11.86 -0.94
C TYR A 25 -9.10 10.47 -1.52
N SER A 26 -9.97 9.50 -1.22
CA SER A 26 -10.46 8.51 -2.18
C SER A 26 -11.23 7.42 -1.42
N ASN A 27 -12.45 7.13 -1.87
CA ASN A 27 -13.41 6.23 -1.24
C ASN A 27 -13.05 4.73 -1.35
N LEU A 28 -11.78 4.33 -1.47
CA LEU A 28 -11.43 2.96 -1.88
C LEU A 28 -10.12 2.38 -1.30
N ALA A 29 -9.72 2.70 -0.07
CA ALA A 29 -8.54 2.08 0.53
C ALA A 29 -8.69 1.81 2.04
N GLU A 30 -9.81 1.21 2.46
CA GLU A 30 -9.96 0.82 3.86
C GLU A 30 -8.81 -0.10 4.31
N LYS A 31 -8.03 0.44 5.24
CA LYS A 31 -7.12 -0.24 6.16
C LYS A 31 -5.71 -0.47 5.59
N ALA A 32 -4.99 0.66 5.67
CA ALA A 32 -3.54 0.76 5.89
C ALA A 32 -2.67 0.72 4.64
N GLY A 33 -2.85 1.64 3.69
CA GLY A 33 -1.88 1.80 2.58
C GLY A 33 -1.61 0.51 1.81
N ARG A 34 -2.50 -0.49 1.95
CA ARG A 34 -2.46 -1.79 1.28
C ARG A 34 -3.07 -1.60 -0.07
N LEU A 35 -2.21 -1.41 -1.05
CA LEU A 35 -2.61 -1.23 -2.43
C LEU A 35 -2.55 -2.58 -3.12
N TYR A 36 -3.55 -2.90 -3.94
CA TYR A 36 -3.59 -4.16 -4.67
C TYR A 36 -3.08 -3.99 -6.11
N CYS A 37 -3.03 -2.74 -6.58
CA CYS A 37 -2.46 -2.37 -7.86
C CYS A 37 -1.04 -1.80 -7.69
N PRO A 38 -0.03 -2.31 -8.41
CA PRO A 38 1.33 -1.79 -8.33
C PRO A 38 1.44 -0.35 -8.85
N HIS A 39 0.69 0.03 -9.89
CA HIS A 39 0.73 1.39 -10.42
C HIS A 39 0.18 2.41 -9.42
N GLU A 40 -0.95 2.09 -8.78
CA GLU A 40 -1.53 2.95 -7.73
C GLU A 40 -0.59 3.09 -6.53
N ALA A 41 0.18 2.05 -6.19
CA ALA A 41 1.21 2.12 -5.15
C ALA A 41 2.33 3.10 -5.48
N VAL A 42 2.82 3.09 -6.72
CA VAL A 42 3.87 4.02 -7.14
C VAL A 42 3.32 5.44 -7.23
N ASP A 43 2.13 5.63 -7.79
CA ASP A 43 1.51 6.95 -7.93
C ASP A 43 1.21 7.58 -6.57
N THR A 44 0.68 6.79 -5.62
CA THR A 44 0.42 7.23 -4.25
C THR A 44 1.71 7.58 -3.52
N ALA A 45 2.76 6.76 -3.69
CA ALA A 45 4.04 7.01 -3.05
C ALA A 45 4.67 8.30 -3.58
N ARG A 46 4.67 8.49 -4.91
CA ARG A 46 5.19 9.69 -5.55
C ARG A 46 4.41 10.95 -5.18
N PHE A 47 3.08 10.86 -5.07
CA PHE A 47 2.25 12.01 -4.70
C PHE A 47 2.48 12.47 -3.26
N ASN A 48 2.72 11.53 -2.33
CA ASN A 48 2.80 11.85 -0.90
C ASN A 48 4.23 12.02 -0.37
N LEU A 49 5.21 11.35 -0.98
CA LEU A 49 6.59 11.26 -0.49
C LEU A 49 7.62 11.71 -1.55
N ASP A 50 7.17 12.17 -2.72
CA ASP A 50 8.02 12.56 -3.85
C ASP A 50 8.98 11.43 -4.25
N ASP A 51 10.29 11.56 -4.02
CA ASP A 51 11.30 10.51 -4.27
C ASP A 51 11.72 9.74 -3.00
N ASP A 52 11.17 10.07 -1.83
CA ASP A 52 11.53 9.53 -0.52
C ASP A 52 10.69 8.30 -0.13
N TYR A 53 10.54 7.34 -1.05
CA TYR A 53 9.69 6.17 -0.83
C TYR A 53 10.30 4.82 -1.24
N ALA A 54 9.87 3.76 -0.56
CA ALA A 54 10.08 2.38 -0.94
C ALA A 54 8.72 1.66 -0.98
N VAL A 55 8.46 0.96 -2.09
CA VAL A 55 7.26 0.12 -2.25
C VAL A 55 7.65 -1.32 -2.01
N PHE A 56 7.00 -1.96 -1.04
CA PHE A 56 7.14 -3.37 -0.74
C PHE A 56 5.93 -4.13 -1.23
N SER A 57 6.09 -5.40 -1.59
CA SER A 57 4.96 -6.28 -1.89
C SER A 57 4.93 -7.47 -0.96
N ALA A 58 3.75 -7.82 -0.48
CA ALA A 58 3.47 -8.94 0.39
C ALA A 58 2.26 -9.73 -0.12
N TRP A 59 2.01 -10.88 0.49
CA TRP A 59 0.90 -11.76 0.16
C TRP A 59 0.05 -12.00 1.39
N GLU A 60 -1.26 -11.99 1.24
CA GLU A 60 -2.22 -12.39 2.26
C GLU A 60 -2.97 -13.64 1.82
N VAL A 61 -3.38 -14.44 2.78
CA VAL A 61 -4.23 -15.61 2.55
C VAL A 61 -5.68 -15.14 2.62
N ILE A 62 -6.42 -15.35 1.55
CA ILE A 62 -7.88 -15.25 1.55
C ILE A 62 -8.40 -16.62 1.98
N GLU A 63 -8.90 -16.69 3.21
CA GLU A 63 -9.71 -17.83 3.64
C GLU A 63 -11.12 -17.63 3.09
N GLU A 64 -11.56 -18.50 2.17
CA GLU A 64 -12.97 -18.60 1.79
C GLU A 64 -13.77 -18.98 3.05
N ALA A 65 -14.62 -18.06 3.53
CA ALA A 65 -15.52 -18.28 4.66
C ALA A 65 -16.72 -19.16 4.29
#